data_AF-A0A7Y5TTU6-F1
#
_entry.id   AF-A0A7Y5TTU6-F1
#
_cell.length_a   1.000
_cell.length_b   1.000
_cell.length_c   1.000
_cell.angle_alpha   90.00
_cell.angle_beta   90.00
_cell.angle_gamma   90.00
#
_symmetry.space_group_name_H-M   'P 1'
#
loop_
_entity.id
_entity.type
_entity.pdbx_description
1 polymer ?
#
loop_
_entity_poly.entity_id
_entity_poly.type
_entity_poly.pdbx_seq_one_letter_code
_entity_poly.pdbx_strand_id
1 'polypeptide(L)'
;MARTPANTQQSTRAETRTRPKLIRFTPLELQEVVERARLRGRPVACYIRESSLGVSPRVRRTELNDSLIRALARVADQLTRLVDAASAAGLKDASIFAQTVTDVLDLIRDLD
;
A
#
# COMPACT_ATOMS: atom_id res chain seq x y z
N MET A 1 37.26 37.79 10.69
CA MET A 1 36.86 36.71 9.76
C MET A 1 36.84 35.39 10.52
N ALA A 2 35.69 34.98 11.07
CA ALA A 2 35.55 33.71 11.77
C ALA A 2 35.13 32.63 10.77
N ARG A 3 35.99 31.63 10.54
CA ARG A 3 35.65 30.42 9.79
C ARG A 3 35.29 29.33 10.79
N THR A 4 34.00 29.04 10.92
CA THR A 4 33.52 27.74 11.41
C THR A 4 33.50 26.79 10.21
N PRO A 5 34.18 25.64 10.31
CA PRO A 5 33.45 24.37 10.16
C PRO A 5 33.97 23.35 11.19
N ALA A 6 33.22 22.39 11.67
CA ALA A 6 32.46 21.45 10.88
C ALA A 6 31.26 20.95 11.67
N ASN A 7 30.09 21.13 11.06
CA ASN A 7 28.88 20.42 11.42
C ASN A 7 29.12 18.93 11.13
N THR A 8 29.40 18.16 12.18
CA THR A 8 29.51 16.70 12.11
C THR A 8 28.17 16.16 11.63
N GLN A 9 28.13 15.71 10.38
CA GLN A 9 27.05 14.90 9.84
C GLN A 9 26.99 13.60 10.65
N GLN A 10 26.23 13.61 11.74
CA GLN A 10 25.79 12.40 12.41
C GLN A 10 24.83 11.68 11.47
N SER A 11 25.37 10.68 10.77
CA SER A 11 24.63 9.55 10.23
C SER A 11 23.59 9.12 11.27
N THR A 12 22.31 9.41 11.01
CA THR A 12 21.19 9.03 11.87
C THR A 12 21.03 7.52 11.77
N ARG A 13 21.83 6.79 12.54
CA ARG A 13 21.59 5.39 12.84
C ARG A 13 20.20 5.35 13.48
N ALA A 14 19.20 4.86 12.73
CA ALA A 14 17.81 4.89 13.16
C ALA A 14 17.72 4.32 14.58
N GLU A 15 17.17 5.11 15.51
CA GLU A 15 17.05 4.72 16.91
C GLU A 15 16.25 3.41 17.02
N THR A 16 16.87 2.39 17.60
CA THR A 16 16.26 1.06 17.77
C THR A 16 15.39 1.05 19.03
N ARG A 17 14.17 0.50 18.91
CA ARG A 17 13.23 0.36 20.03
C ARG A 17 13.70 -0.74 20.97
N THR A 18 14.11 -0.39 22.18
CA THR A 18 14.69 -1.33 23.16
C THR A 18 13.89 -1.46 24.47
N ARG A 19 12.96 -0.55 24.76
CA ARG A 19 12.21 -0.52 26.02
C ARG A 19 10.77 -1.04 25.84
N PRO A 20 10.38 -2.17 26.47
CA PRO A 20 9.01 -2.65 26.43
C PRO A 20 8.11 -1.89 27.42
N LYS A 21 6.81 -1.85 27.15
CA LYS A 21 5.78 -1.38 28.09
C LYS A 21 4.63 -2.38 28.12
N LEU A 22 4.29 -2.86 29.32
CA LEU A 22 3.13 -3.72 29.52
C LEU A 22 1.86 -2.86 29.65
N ILE A 23 0.82 -3.24 28.91
CA ILE A 23 -0.52 -2.65 28.98
C ILE A 23 -1.49 -3.78 29.28
N ARG A 24 -2.39 -3.59 30.24
CA ARG A 24 -3.44 -4.56 30.57
C ARG A 24 -4.75 -4.08 29.94
N PHE A 25 -5.38 -4.98 29.20
CA PHE A 25 -6.71 -4.78 28.63
C PHE A 25 -7.67 -5.77 29.26
N THR A 26 -8.92 -5.36 29.41
CA THR A 26 -10.04 -6.28 29.51
C THR A 26 -10.22 -7.03 28.18
N PRO A 27 -10.94 -8.17 28.16
CA PRO A 27 -11.19 -8.89 26.91
C PRO A 27 -11.89 -8.04 25.84
N LEU A 28 -12.83 -7.19 26.25
CA LEU A 28 -13.59 -6.34 25.34
C LEU A 28 -12.72 -5.22 24.75
N GLU A 29 -11.91 -4.56 25.58
CA GLU A 29 -10.95 -3.55 25.11
C GLU A 29 -9.94 -4.16 24.13
N LEU A 30 -9.46 -5.39 24.40
CA LEU A 30 -8.53 -6.06 23.50
C LEU A 30 -9.18 -6.35 22.14
N GLN A 31 -10.44 -6.80 22.11
CA GLN A 31 -11.19 -7.01 20.87
C GLN A 31 -11.32 -5.72 20.06
N GLU A 32 -11.69 -4.61 20.72
CA GLU A 32 -11.80 -3.31 20.04
C GLU A 32 -10.47 -2.87 19.44
N VAL A 33 -9.36 -3.04 20.17
CA VAL A 33 -8.02 -2.67 19.69
C VAL A 33 -7.61 -3.55 18.50
N VAL A 34 -7.89 -4.84 18.55
CA VAL A 34 -7.61 -5.78 17.44
C VAL A 34 -8.37 -5.39 16.19
N GLU A 35 -9.68 -5.11 16.30
CA GLU A 35 -10.49 -4.70 15.17
C GLU A 35 -10.03 -3.36 14.58
N ARG A 36 -9.73 -2.36 15.41
CA ARG A 36 -9.20 -1.08 14.92
C ARG A 36 -7.84 -1.23 14.23
N ALA A 37 -6.96 -2.07 14.76
CA ALA A 37 -5.67 -2.36 14.14
C ALA A 37 -5.84 -3.06 12.79
N ARG A 38 -6.77 -4.02 12.70
CA ARG A 38 -7.13 -4.73 11.46
C ARG A 38 -7.68 -3.79 10.40
N LEU A 39 -8.63 -2.92 10.75
CA LEU A 39 -9.18 -1.92 9.84
C LEU A 39 -8.13 -0.96 9.28
N ARG A 40 -7.04 -0.74 10.02
CA ARG A 40 -5.91 0.10 9.59
C ARG A 40 -4.78 -0.69 8.93
N GLY A 41 -4.91 -2.01 8.78
CA GLY A 41 -3.88 -2.87 8.19
C GLY A 41 -2.58 -2.90 8.99
N ARG A 42 -2.65 -2.73 10.32
CA ARG A 42 -1.47 -2.64 11.19
C ARG A 42 -1.45 -3.78 12.22
N PRO A 43 -0.28 -4.32 12.57
CA PRO A 43 -0.13 -5.16 13.76
C PRO A 43 -0.54 -4.38 15.01
N VAL A 44 -1.20 -5.05 15.95
CA VAL A 44 -1.74 -4.45 17.18
C VAL A 44 -0.71 -3.60 17.93
N ALA A 45 0.51 -4.12 18.14
CA ALA A 45 1.57 -3.39 18.83
C ALA A 45 1.99 -2.11 18.10
N CYS A 46 2.03 -2.12 16.77
CA CYS A 46 2.32 -0.94 15.97
C CYS A 46 1.19 0.09 16.07
N TYR A 47 -0.06 -0.38 15.97
CA TYR A 47 -1.26 0.46 16.09
C TYR A 47 -1.33 1.17 17.45
N ILE A 48 -1.15 0.45 18.56
CA ILE A 48 -1.17 1.02 19.91
C ILE A 48 -0.08 2.08 20.04
N ARG A 49 1.15 1.77 19.61
CA ARG A 49 2.28 2.71 19.70
C ARG A 49 2.00 3.99 18.91
N GLU A 50 1.57 3.87 17.66
CA GLU A 50 1.32 5.03 16.79
C GLU A 50 0.19 5.89 17.35
N SER A 51 -0.90 5.25 17.79
CA SER A 51 -2.02 5.93 18.43
C SER A 51 -1.61 6.67 19.70
N SER A 52 -0.78 6.06 20.56
CA SER A 52 -0.28 6.68 21.80
C SER A 52 0.72 7.81 21.58
N LEU A 53 1.42 7.84 20.44
CA LEU A 53 2.38 8.88 20.10
C LEU A 53 1.76 10.06 19.34
N GLY A 54 0.44 10.05 19.12
CA GLY A 54 -0.27 11.10 18.37
C GLY A 54 0.03 11.12 16.87
N VAL A 55 0.84 10.17 16.38
CA VAL A 55 1.09 9.98 14.95
C VAL A 55 -0.04 9.11 14.43
N SER A 56 -1.02 9.71 13.75
CA SER A 56 -2.12 8.96 13.12
C SER A 56 -1.51 7.78 12.33
N PRO A 57 -1.92 6.52 12.60
CA PRO A 57 -1.37 5.36 11.92
C PRO A 57 -1.56 5.57 10.42
N ARG A 58 -0.47 5.85 9.69
CA ARG A 58 -0.54 5.93 8.22
C ARG A 58 -1.11 4.60 7.76
N VAL A 59 -2.23 4.61 7.06
CA VAL A 59 -2.80 3.38 6.51
C VAL A 59 -1.74 2.80 5.59
N ARG A 60 -1.18 1.63 5.94
CA ARG A 60 -0.33 0.91 4.99
C ARG A 60 -1.30 0.40 3.93
N ARG A 61 -1.10 0.73 2.65
CA ARG A 61 -1.80 0.05 1.55
C ARG A 61 -1.63 -1.46 1.82
N THR A 62 -2.75 -2.13 2.07
CA THR A 62 -2.80 -3.49 2.60
C THR A 62 -2.22 -4.47 1.56
N GLU A 63 -1.51 -5.51 1.99
CA GLU A 63 -1.00 -6.57 1.08
C GLU A 63 -2.13 -7.27 0.28
N LEU A 64 -3.37 -7.24 0.79
CA LEU A 64 -4.56 -7.69 0.07
C LEU A 64 -4.90 -6.78 -1.12
N ASN A 65 -4.70 -5.46 -1.02
CA ASN A 65 -4.88 -4.55 -2.15
C ASN A 65 -3.78 -4.77 -3.17
N ASP A 66 -2.52 -4.95 -2.76
CA ASP A 66 -1.42 -5.21 -3.69
C ASP A 66 -1.61 -6.52 -4.47
N SER A 67 -2.10 -7.58 -3.82
CA SER A 67 -2.34 -8.86 -4.50
C SER A 67 -3.52 -8.77 -5.49
N LEU A 68 -4.57 -8.02 -5.14
CA LEU A 68 -5.69 -7.74 -6.04
C LEU A 68 -5.27 -6.84 -7.22
N ILE A 69 -4.51 -5.78 -6.97
CA ILE A 69 -3.95 -4.89 -7.99
C ILE A 69 -3.06 -5.68 -8.96
N ARG A 70 -2.20 -6.56 -8.44
CA ARG A 70 -1.36 -7.45 -9.29
C ARG A 70 -2.19 -8.47 -10.08
N ALA A 71 -3.31 -8.93 -9.55
CA ALA A 71 -4.21 -9.82 -10.27
C ALA A 71 -4.92 -9.07 -11.40
N LEU A 72 -5.42 -7.87 -11.12
CA LEU A 72 -6.05 -6.98 -12.09
C LEU A 72 -5.07 -6.57 -13.21
N ALA A 73 -3.84 -6.20 -12.86
CA ALA A 73 -2.79 -5.88 -13.83
C ALA A 73 -2.49 -7.07 -14.77
N ARG A 74 -2.43 -8.30 -14.23
CA ARG A 74 -2.23 -9.51 -15.04
C ARG A 74 -3.38 -9.77 -16.01
N VAL A 75 -4.63 -9.59 -15.56
CA VAL A 75 -5.80 -9.73 -16.43
C VAL A 75 -5.76 -8.68 -17.54
N ALA A 76 -5.41 -7.45 -17.22
CA ALA A 76 -5.34 -6.38 -18.20
C ALA A 76 -4.23 -6.61 -19.25
N ASP A 77 -3.05 -7.09 -18.83
CA ASP A 77 -1.98 -7.53 -19.74
C ASP A 77 -2.44 -8.62 -20.72
N GLN A 78 -3.21 -9.60 -20.22
CA GLN A 78 -3.78 -10.66 -21.05
C GLN A 78 -4.78 -10.12 -22.06
N LEU A 79 -5.62 -9.17 -21.64
CA LEU A 79 -6.58 -8.51 -22.52
C LEU A 79 -5.87 -7.72 -23.62
N THR A 80 -4.82 -6.95 -23.30
CA THR A 80 -4.02 -6.21 -24.29
C THR A 80 -3.42 -7.15 -25.33
N ARG A 81 -2.84 -8.28 -24.91
CA ARG A 81 -2.30 -9.28 -25.84
C ARG A 81 -3.38 -9.89 -26.74
N LEU A 82 -4.60 -10.04 -26.22
CA LEU A 82 -5.73 -10.54 -27.00
C LEU A 82 -6.21 -9.51 -28.04
N VAL A 83 -6.21 -8.22 -27.69
CA VAL A 83 -6.45 -7.11 -28.64
C VAL A 83 -5.40 -7.15 -29.76
N ASP A 84 -4.13 -7.26 -29.41
CA ASP A 84 -3.02 -7.26 -30.38
C ASP A 84 -3.15 -8.46 -31.34
N ALA A 85 -3.46 -9.64 -30.80
CA ALA A 85 -3.69 -10.84 -31.59
C ALA A 85 -4.93 -10.73 -32.50
N ALA A 86 -6.03 -10.16 -31.99
CA ALA A 86 -7.25 -9.95 -32.76
C ALA A 86 -7.06 -8.92 -33.90
N SER A 87 -6.28 -7.88 -33.63
CA SER A 87 -5.91 -6.85 -34.61
C SER A 87 -5.00 -7.44 -35.70
N ALA A 88 -4.01 -8.25 -35.31
CA ALA A 88 -3.14 -8.97 -36.25
C ALA A 88 -3.92 -9.98 -37.12
N ALA A 89 -5.00 -10.55 -36.59
CA ALA A 89 -5.91 -11.44 -37.32
C ALA A 89 -6.94 -10.70 -38.20
N GLY A 90 -6.96 -9.36 -38.21
CA GLY A 90 -7.85 -8.56 -39.04
C GLY A 90 -9.32 -8.62 -38.63
N LEU A 91 -9.62 -8.93 -37.36
CA LEU A 91 -10.98 -9.00 -36.85
C LEU A 91 -11.60 -7.58 -36.76
N LYS A 92 -12.79 -7.42 -37.33
CA LYS A 92 -13.46 -6.12 -37.51
C LYS A 92 -13.75 -5.35 -36.21
N ASP A 93 -13.87 -6.06 -35.08
CA ASP A 93 -14.24 -5.47 -33.78
C ASP A 93 -13.03 -5.21 -32.85
N ALA A 94 -11.80 -5.41 -33.34
CA ALA A 94 -10.60 -5.30 -32.53
C ALA A 94 -10.37 -3.88 -31.95
N SER A 95 -10.83 -2.83 -32.63
CA SER A 95 -10.72 -1.44 -32.16
C SER A 95 -11.64 -1.15 -30.97
N ILE A 96 -12.86 -1.70 -30.97
CA ILE A 96 -13.81 -1.56 -29.86
C ILE A 96 -13.28 -2.33 -28.64
N PHE A 97 -12.71 -3.51 -28.86
CA PHE A 97 -12.08 -4.30 -27.81
C PHE A 97 -10.84 -3.58 -27.22
N ALA A 98 -10.00 -2.98 -28.06
CA ALA A 98 -8.84 -2.18 -27.63
C ALA A 98 -9.24 -1.01 -26.70
N GLN A 99 -10.28 -0.27 -27.09
CA GLN A 99 -10.77 0.86 -26.31
C GLN A 99 -11.30 0.40 -24.95
N THR A 100 -12.09 -0.67 -24.93
CA THR A 100 -12.66 -1.22 -23.67
C THR A 100 -11.56 -1.69 -22.72
N VAL A 101 -10.48 -2.28 -23.22
CA VAL A 101 -9.32 -2.69 -22.41
C VAL A 101 -8.59 -1.49 -21.84
N THR A 102 -8.47 -0.42 -22.62
CA THR A 102 -7.86 0.85 -22.17
C THR A 102 -8.67 1.46 -21.03
N ASP A 103 -10.00 1.51 -21.16
CA ASP A 103 -10.88 2.07 -20.13
C ASP A 103 -10.78 1.28 -18.80
N VAL A 104 -10.66 -0.06 -18.88
CA VAL A 104 -10.45 -0.92 -17.69
C VAL A 104 -9.08 -0.66 -17.05
N LEU A 105 -8.05 -0.47 -17.85
CA LEU A 105 -6.69 -0.16 -17.36
C LEU A 105 -6.63 1.18 -16.64
N ASP A 106 -7.30 2.20 -17.16
CA ASP A 106 -7.35 3.52 -16.54
C ASP A 106 -8.13 3.49 -15.22
N LEU A 107 -9.23 2.73 -15.15
CA LEU A 107 -9.95 2.51 -13.88
C LEU A 107 -9.07 1.86 -12.82
N ILE A 108 -8.21 0.90 -13.19
CA ILE A 108 -7.27 0.26 -12.26
C ILE A 108 -6.22 1.25 -11.76
N ARG A 109 -5.74 2.17 -12.62
CA ARG A 109 -4.79 3.22 -12.22
C ARG A 109 -5.39 4.22 -11.24
N ASP A 110 -6.66 4.58 -11.41
CA ASP A 110 -7.37 5.48 -10.50
C ASP A 110 -7.63 4.85 -9.12
N LEU A 111 -7.62 3.52 -9.04
CA LEU A 111 -7.77 2.76 -7.78
C LEU A 111 -6.45 2.59 -7.00
N ASP A 112 -5.29 2.84 -7.62
CA ASP A 112 -3.98 2.70 -6.98
C ASP A 112 -3.61 3.93 -6.13
#